data_AF-A0A924ZWE7-F1
#
_entry.id   AF-A0A924ZWE7-F1
#
_cell.length_a   1.000
_cell.length_b   1.000
_cell.length_c   1.000
_cell.angle_alpha   90.00
_cell.angle_beta   90.00
_cell.angle_gamma   90.00
#
_symmetry.space_group_name_H-M   'P 1'
#
loop_
_entity.id
_entity.type
_entity.pdbx_description
1 polymer ?
#
loop_
_entity_poly.entity_id
_entity_poly.type
_entity_poly.pdbx_seq_one_letter_code
_entity_poly.pdbx_strand_id
1 'polypeptide(L)'
;MKTCSKCKEYKSEDNFFKNKSNTSGLRGDCKVCSKKAHIKYLQNNPEKNREYSQTKYNKDPQKEKDRVLLWRQENKDKVNEYQKKWSELNREKYLIRMRDKNRGMHKKLPERYVVRKFFRGFENVPIELINLKRCQILLNRELRQMEQQA
;
A
#
# COMPACT_ATOMS: atom_id res chain seq x y z
N MET A 1 44.52 -3.20 -3.88
CA MET A 1 44.00 -4.33 -3.06
C MET A 1 44.06 -3.95 -1.59
N LYS A 2 43.10 -4.37 -0.75
CA LYS A 2 43.02 -3.96 0.67
C LYS A 2 42.40 -5.04 1.57
N THR A 3 42.90 -5.15 2.80
CA THR A 3 42.32 -6.03 3.84
C THR A 3 41.18 -5.35 4.58
N CYS A 4 40.04 -6.03 4.72
CA CYS A 4 38.91 -5.54 5.51
C CYS A 4 39.20 -5.62 7.01
N SER A 5 39.04 -4.51 7.75
CA SER A 5 39.27 -4.47 9.20
C SER A 5 38.27 -5.30 10.03
N LYS A 6 37.13 -5.70 9.43
CA LYS A 6 36.06 -6.45 10.12
C LYS A 6 36.11 -7.95 9.84
N CYS A 7 36.14 -8.36 8.57
CA CYS A 7 36.22 -9.79 8.20
C CYS A 7 37.64 -10.29 7.96
N LYS A 8 38.65 -9.41 7.97
CA LYS A 8 40.07 -9.72 7.76
C LYS A 8 40.43 -10.36 6.42
N GLU A 9 39.49 -10.41 5.48
CA GLU A 9 39.71 -10.90 4.11
C GLU A 9 40.37 -9.83 3.21
N TYR A 10 41.22 -10.28 2.30
CA TYR A 10 41.81 -9.47 1.22
C TYR A 10 40.82 -9.28 0.07
N LYS A 11 40.54 -8.04 -0.32
CA LYS A 11 39.56 -7.72 -1.38
C LYS A 11 40.06 -6.61 -2.30
N SER A 12 39.49 -6.55 -3.52
CA SER A 12 39.64 -5.40 -4.41
C SER A 12 39.12 -4.12 -3.73
N GLU A 13 39.71 -2.99 -4.08
CA GLU A 13 39.30 -1.66 -3.63
C GLU A 13 37.84 -1.34 -3.96
N ASP A 14 37.29 -1.93 -5.03
CA ASP A 14 35.88 -1.83 -5.40
C ASP A 14 34.93 -2.37 -4.34
N ASN A 15 35.41 -3.23 -3.44
CA ASN A 15 34.63 -3.78 -2.33
C ASN A 15 34.58 -2.85 -1.12
N PHE A 16 35.17 -1.66 -1.20
CA PHE A 16 35.18 -0.66 -0.14
C PHE A 16 34.42 0.59 -0.56
N PHE A 17 33.84 1.31 0.40
CA PHE A 17 33.26 2.62 0.11
C PHE A 17 34.35 3.69 0.15
N LYS A 18 34.19 4.74 -0.67
CA LYS A 18 35.06 5.91 -0.65
C LYS A 18 34.92 6.64 0.69
N ASN A 19 36.04 7.05 1.26
CA ASN A 19 36.09 7.91 2.44
C ASN A 19 37.24 8.91 2.31
N LYS A 20 36.89 10.17 2.06
CA LYS A 20 37.85 11.27 1.86
C LYS A 20 38.64 11.62 3.12
N SER A 21 38.15 11.24 4.30
CA SER A 21 38.86 11.49 5.56
C SER A 21 40.03 10.55 5.81
N ASN A 22 40.13 9.45 5.06
CA ASN A 22 41.19 8.46 5.22
C ASN A 22 42.31 8.72 4.20
N THR A 23 43.56 8.49 4.61
CA THR A 23 44.74 8.62 3.74
C THR A 23 44.62 7.80 2.45
N SER A 24 44.04 6.59 2.53
CA SER A 24 43.82 5.73 1.36
C SER A 24 42.58 6.07 0.52
N GLY A 25 41.80 7.10 0.88
CA GLY A 25 40.55 7.46 0.20
C GLY A 25 39.42 6.42 0.31
N LEU A 26 39.63 5.34 1.06
CA LEU A 26 38.71 4.20 1.21
C LEU A 26 38.44 3.91 2.70
N ARG A 27 37.25 3.38 2.99
CA ARG A 27 36.91 2.84 4.32
C ARG A 27 37.77 1.62 4.67
N GLY A 28 37.95 1.39 5.96
CA GLY A 28 38.63 0.19 6.46
C GLY A 28 37.77 -1.08 6.39
N ASP A 29 36.44 -0.95 6.44
CA ASP A 29 35.50 -2.04 6.34
C ASP A 29 34.95 -2.21 4.91
N CYS A 30 34.81 -3.47 4.47
CA CYS A 30 34.21 -3.77 3.17
C CYS A 30 32.69 -3.51 3.17
N LYS A 31 32.13 -3.32 1.97
CA LYS A 31 30.70 -3.07 1.73
C LYS A 31 29.80 -4.09 2.42
N VAL A 32 30.20 -5.36 2.42
CA VAL A 32 29.44 -6.45 3.07
C VAL A 32 29.40 -6.27 4.59
N CYS A 33 30.54 -6.02 5.21
CA CYS A 33 30.62 -5.79 6.67
C CYS A 33 29.85 -4.52 7.07
N SER A 34 29.97 -3.47 6.27
CA SER A 34 29.24 -2.21 6.49
C SER A 34 27.72 -2.43 6.42
N LYS A 35 27.24 -3.18 5.41
CA LYS A 35 25.83 -3.55 5.27
C LYS A 35 25.34 -4.40 6.45
N LYS A 36 26.11 -5.39 6.90
CA LYS A 36 25.78 -6.20 8.08
C LYS A 36 25.68 -5.34 9.35
N ALA A 37 26.64 -4.43 9.56
CA ALA A 37 26.63 -3.52 10.70
C ALA A 37 25.40 -2.59 10.66
N HIS A 38 25.06 -2.07 9.48
CA HIS A 38 23.87 -1.23 9.30
C HIS A 38 22.58 -2.00 9.58
N ILE A 39 22.43 -3.22 9.07
CA ILE A 39 21.26 -4.08 9.36
C ILE A 39 21.13 -4.31 10.87
N LYS A 40 22.24 -4.66 11.55
CA LYS A 40 22.24 -4.85 13.01
C LYS A 40 21.85 -3.58 13.75
N TYR A 41 22.32 -2.42 13.30
CA TYR A 41 21.90 -1.13 13.85
C TYR A 41 20.40 -0.90 13.71
N LEU A 42 19.82 -1.14 12.52
CA LEU A 42 18.39 -0.99 12.28
C LEU A 42 17.55 -1.95 13.13
N GLN A 43 17.99 -3.20 13.28
CA GLN A 43 17.34 -4.20 14.14
C GLN A 43 17.35 -3.81 15.61
N ASN A 44 18.46 -3.23 16.09
CA ASN A 44 18.61 -2.81 17.48
C ASN A 44 17.98 -1.43 17.76
N ASN A 45 17.66 -0.65 16.73
CA ASN A 45 17.11 0.72 16.87
C ASN A 45 15.85 0.92 16.01
N PRO A 46 14.83 0.06 16.14
CA PRO A 46 13.64 0.12 15.29
C PRO A 46 12.86 1.43 15.50
N GLU A 47 12.83 1.94 16.72
CA GLU A 47 12.11 3.19 17.05
C GLU A 47 12.76 4.40 16.40
N LYS A 48 14.09 4.56 16.51
CA LYS A 48 14.82 5.66 15.85
C LYS A 48 14.64 5.64 14.34
N ASN A 49 14.63 4.45 13.73
CA ASN A 49 14.39 4.33 12.29
C ASN A 49 12.95 4.71 11.91
N ARG A 50 11.97 4.33 12.73
CA ARG A 50 10.56 4.71 12.55
C ARG A 50 10.39 6.23 12.68
N GLU A 51 10.99 6.83 13.71
CA GLU A 51 10.98 8.27 13.94
C GLU A 51 11.63 9.03 12.77
N TYR A 52 12.80 8.59 12.32
CA TYR A 52 13.46 9.17 11.15
C TYR A 52 12.59 9.07 9.88
N SER A 53 11.96 7.92 9.66
CA SER A 53 11.06 7.73 8.51
C SER A 53 9.82 8.61 8.61
N GLN A 54 9.26 8.74 9.81
CA GLN A 54 8.08 9.57 10.09
C GLN A 54 8.39 11.05 9.90
N THR A 55 9.50 11.53 10.44
CA THR A 55 9.94 12.92 10.27
C THR A 55 10.21 13.25 8.80
N LYS A 56 10.82 12.32 8.05
CA LYS A 56 11.00 12.47 6.61
C LYS A 56 9.68 12.57 5.86
N TYR A 57 8.71 11.71 6.18
CA TYR A 57 7.37 11.75 5.58
C TYR A 57 6.62 13.05 5.95
N ASN A 58 6.67 13.44 7.22
CA ASN A 58 5.95 14.61 7.73
C ASN A 58 6.46 15.93 7.15
N LYS A 59 7.73 16.01 6.72
CA LYS A 59 8.28 17.20 6.06
C LYS A 59 7.57 17.53 4.74
N ASP A 60 7.18 16.50 3.98
CA ASP A 60 6.46 16.68 2.73
C ASP A 60 5.63 15.42 2.40
N PRO A 61 4.43 15.31 3.00
CA PRO A 61 3.57 14.15 2.77
C PRO A 61 3.06 14.08 1.32
N GLN A 62 2.94 15.22 0.64
CA GLN A 62 2.38 15.28 -0.70
C GLN A 62 3.37 14.72 -1.71
N LYS A 63 4.64 15.11 -1.64
CA LYS A 63 5.70 14.55 -2.48
C LYS A 63 5.81 13.04 -2.38
N GLU A 64 5.65 12.49 -1.18
CA GLU A 64 5.65 11.03 -1.01
C GLU A 64 4.46 10.37 -1.72
N LYS A 65 3.26 10.95 -1.53
CA LYS A 65 2.05 10.46 -2.20
C LYS A 65 2.18 10.54 -3.72
N ASP A 66 2.69 11.64 -4.25
CA ASP A 66 2.87 11.85 -5.69
C ASP A 66 3.89 10.88 -6.25
N ARG A 67 5.01 10.67 -5.56
CA ARG A 67 6.02 9.67 -5.95
C ARG A 67 5.41 8.26 -5.98
N VAL A 68 4.63 7.90 -4.97
CA VAL A 68 3.97 6.58 -4.91
C VAL A 68 2.91 6.45 -6.00
N LEU A 69 2.16 7.51 -6.29
CA LEU A 69 1.17 7.54 -7.36
C LEU A 69 1.82 7.34 -8.73
N LEU A 70 2.87 8.11 -9.03
CA LEU A 70 3.62 8.01 -10.28
C LEU A 70 4.19 6.59 -10.45
N TRP A 71 4.86 6.06 -9.42
CA TRP A 71 5.39 4.70 -9.47
C TRP A 71 4.28 3.66 -9.72
N ARG A 72 3.11 3.79 -9.09
CA ARG A 72 1.98 2.87 -9.32
C ARG A 72 1.41 2.98 -10.72
N GLN A 73 1.40 4.18 -11.31
CA GLN A 73 0.93 4.40 -12.68
C GLN A 73 1.88 3.77 -13.69
N GLU A 74 3.18 4.01 -13.54
CA GLU A 74 4.24 3.45 -14.40
C GLU A 74 4.35 1.92 -14.25
N ASN A 75 4.10 1.39 -13.05
CA ASN A 75 4.25 -0.03 -12.72
C ASN A 75 2.89 -0.74 -12.58
N LYS A 76 1.87 -0.27 -13.30
CA LYS A 76 0.48 -0.75 -13.16
C LYS A 76 0.37 -2.27 -13.33
N ASP A 77 1.04 -2.84 -14.32
CA ASP A 77 0.98 -4.29 -14.59
C ASP A 77 1.62 -5.09 -13.47
N LYS A 78 2.77 -4.64 -12.96
CA LYS A 78 3.45 -5.25 -11.81
C LYS A 78 2.59 -5.19 -10.55
N VAL A 79 1.89 -4.08 -10.32
CA VAL A 79 0.95 -3.94 -9.19
C VAL A 79 -0.22 -4.90 -9.34
N ASN A 80 -0.80 -5.01 -10.53
CA ASN A 80 -1.91 -5.92 -10.82
C ASN A 80 -1.51 -7.39 -10.65
N GLU A 81 -0.34 -7.77 -11.18
CA GLU A 81 0.19 -9.14 -11.05
C GLU A 81 0.42 -9.50 -9.58
N TYR A 82 1.04 -8.60 -8.82
CA TYR A 82 1.24 -8.78 -7.39
C TYR A 82 -0.10 -8.94 -6.66
N GLN A 83 -1.08 -8.08 -6.98
CA GLN A 83 -2.40 -8.13 -6.36
C GLN A 83 -3.15 -9.42 -6.71
N LYS A 84 -3.03 -9.91 -7.95
CA LYS A 84 -3.58 -11.19 -8.39
C LYS A 84 -2.99 -12.34 -7.57
N LYS A 85 -1.66 -12.46 -7.54
CA LYS A 85 -0.95 -13.48 -6.73
C LYS A 85 -1.36 -13.42 -5.26
N TRP A 86 -1.45 -12.22 -4.69
CA TRP A 86 -1.88 -12.05 -3.31
C TRP A 86 -3.32 -12.54 -3.09
N SER A 87 -4.23 -12.22 -4.01
CA SER A 87 -5.64 -12.63 -3.92
C SER A 87 -5.84 -14.13 -4.11
N GLU A 88 -5.01 -14.78 -4.91
CA GLU A 88 -5.03 -16.24 -5.10
C GLU A 88 -4.53 -16.95 -3.84
N LEU A 89 -3.39 -16.52 -3.30
CA LEU A 89 -2.82 -17.08 -2.07
C LEU A 89 -3.65 -16.78 -0.82
N ASN A 90 -4.38 -15.67 -0.80
CA ASN A 90 -5.20 -15.22 0.34
C ASN A 90 -6.68 -15.19 -0.03
N ARG A 91 -7.15 -16.18 -0.81
CA ARG A 91 -8.49 -16.21 -1.40
C ARG A 91 -9.61 -15.97 -0.40
N GLU A 92 -9.59 -16.64 0.74
CA GLU A 92 -10.61 -16.48 1.77
C GLU A 92 -10.64 -15.04 2.31
N LYS A 93 -9.48 -14.51 2.72
CA LYS A 93 -9.35 -13.12 3.21
C LYS A 93 -9.78 -12.11 2.15
N TYR A 94 -9.47 -12.37 0.88
CA TYR A 94 -9.90 -11.54 -0.24
C TYR A 94 -11.42 -11.55 -0.39
N LEU A 95 -12.06 -12.73 -0.33
CA LEU A 95 -13.52 -12.87 -0.43
C LEU A 95 -14.25 -12.20 0.73
N ILE A 96 -13.76 -12.33 1.97
CA ILE A 96 -14.32 -11.63 3.14
C ILE A 96 -14.25 -10.11 2.92
N ARG A 97 -13.07 -9.59 2.54
CA ARG A 97 -12.89 -8.17 2.23
C ARG A 97 -13.86 -7.70 1.14
N MET A 98 -14.05 -8.49 0.08
CA MET A 98 -14.97 -8.17 -1.00
C MET A 98 -16.43 -8.19 -0.54
N ARG A 99 -16.81 -9.16 0.30
CA ARG A 99 -18.13 -9.24 0.93
C ARG A 99 -18.39 -8.03 1.81
N ASP A 100 -17.45 -7.63 2.66
CA ASP A 100 -17.58 -6.47 3.54
C ASP A 100 -17.67 -5.16 2.76
N LYS A 101 -16.85 -5.03 1.71
CA LYS A 101 -16.95 -3.90 0.77
C LYS A 101 -18.34 -3.85 0.13
N ASN A 102 -18.84 -4.98 -0.34
CA ASN A 102 -20.18 -5.08 -0.93
C ASN A 102 -21.28 -4.80 0.10
N ARG A 103 -21.17 -5.30 1.33
CA ARG A 103 -22.09 -5.00 2.44
C ARG A 103 -22.09 -3.49 2.74
N GLY A 104 -20.93 -2.86 2.79
CA GLY A 104 -20.78 -1.42 2.95
C GLY A 104 -21.44 -0.63 1.81
N MET A 105 -21.28 -1.08 0.56
CA MET A 105 -21.97 -0.50 -0.60
C MET A 105 -23.50 -0.63 -0.49
N HIS A 106 -23.98 -1.82 -0.09
CA HIS A 106 -25.41 -2.07 0.10
C HIS A 106 -25.99 -1.21 1.22
N LYS A 107 -25.24 -0.96 2.31
CA LYS A 107 -25.66 -0.09 3.42
C LYS A 107 -25.64 1.39 3.04
N LYS A 108 -24.55 1.89 2.44
CA LYS A 108 -24.36 3.30 2.11
C LYS A 108 -25.18 3.79 0.92
N LEU A 109 -25.62 2.88 0.04
CA LEU A 109 -26.37 3.21 -1.18
C LEU A 109 -25.77 4.39 -1.98
N PRO A 110 -24.47 4.32 -2.36
CA PRO A 110 -23.86 5.39 -3.15
C PRO A 110 -24.54 5.51 -4.51
N GLU A 111 -24.50 6.70 -5.12
CA GLU A 111 -25.23 7.02 -6.36
C GLU A 111 -25.01 5.97 -7.45
N ARG A 112 -23.74 5.63 -7.73
CA ARG A 112 -23.38 4.58 -8.70
C ARG A 112 -24.07 3.24 -8.44
N TYR A 113 -24.28 2.86 -7.18
CA TYR A 113 -24.99 1.63 -6.84
C TYR A 113 -26.48 1.77 -7.12
N VAL A 114 -27.08 2.89 -6.74
CA VAL A 114 -28.51 3.16 -6.89
C VAL A 114 -28.87 3.30 -8.37
N VAL A 115 -28.08 4.03 -9.16
CA VAL A 115 -28.23 4.16 -10.61
C VAL A 115 -28.25 2.78 -11.30
N ARG A 116 -27.38 1.85 -10.88
CA ARG A 116 -27.36 0.46 -11.40
C ARG A 116 -28.62 -0.34 -11.05
N LYS A 117 -29.45 0.14 -10.12
CA LYS A 117 -30.74 -0.48 -9.74
C LYS A 117 -31.93 0.09 -10.51
N PHE A 118 -31.72 1.07 -11.38
CA PHE A 118 -32.70 1.43 -12.40
C PHE A 118 -32.67 0.44 -13.57
N PHE A 119 -33.70 0.49 -14.43
CA PHE A 119 -33.71 -0.25 -15.68
C PHE A 119 -32.54 0.20 -16.58
N ARG A 120 -31.99 -0.72 -17.36
CA ARG A 120 -30.86 -0.45 -18.27
C ARG A 120 -31.25 0.68 -19.24
N GLY A 121 -30.34 1.63 -19.48
CA GLY A 121 -30.52 2.70 -20.48
C GLY A 121 -30.73 4.11 -19.93
N PHE A 122 -30.78 4.29 -18.61
CA PHE A 122 -30.81 5.62 -18.01
C PHE A 122 -29.40 6.21 -17.89
N GLU A 123 -29.06 7.11 -18.80
CA GLU A 123 -27.91 8.02 -18.65
C GLU A 123 -28.38 9.32 -17.97
N ASN A 124 -27.50 9.94 -17.17
CA ASN A 124 -27.75 11.24 -16.51
C ASN A 124 -29.04 11.29 -15.66
N VAL A 125 -29.22 10.31 -14.77
CA VAL A 125 -30.38 10.25 -13.85
C VAL A 125 -30.41 11.47 -12.93
N PRO A 126 -31.50 12.26 -12.90
CA PRO A 126 -31.69 13.34 -11.94
C PRO A 126 -31.52 12.90 -10.48
N ILE A 127 -30.92 13.76 -9.65
CA ILE A 127 -30.60 13.44 -8.25
C ILE A 127 -31.85 13.13 -7.42
N GLU A 128 -32.97 13.79 -7.73
CA GLU A 128 -34.27 13.57 -7.12
C GLU A 128 -34.74 12.12 -7.35
N LEU A 129 -34.61 11.61 -8.57
CA LEU A 129 -34.95 10.22 -8.89
C LEU A 129 -34.02 9.24 -8.18
N ILE A 130 -32.72 9.53 -8.09
CA ILE A 130 -31.77 8.71 -7.32
C ILE A 130 -32.20 8.63 -5.85
N ASN A 131 -32.61 9.75 -5.25
CA ASN A 131 -33.06 9.80 -3.86
C ASN A 131 -34.37 9.02 -3.66
N LEU A 132 -35.35 9.17 -4.56
CA LEU A 132 -36.57 8.37 -4.54
C LEU A 132 -36.26 6.87 -4.63
N LYS A 133 -35.31 6.48 -5.48
CA LYS A 133 -34.88 5.08 -5.61
C LYS A 133 -34.17 4.57 -4.35
N ARG A 134 -33.37 5.41 -3.67
CA ARG A 134 -32.79 5.06 -2.35
C ARG A 134 -33.89 4.75 -1.34
N CYS A 135 -34.86 5.65 -1.20
CA CYS A 135 -36.00 5.46 -0.30
C CYS A 135 -36.75 4.16 -0.63
N GLN A 136 -37.06 3.93 -1.91
CA GLN A 136 -37.70 2.69 -2.36
C GLN A 136 -36.91 1.43 -1.96
N ILE A 137 -35.58 1.44 -2.13
CA ILE A 137 -34.72 0.31 -1.76
C ILE A 137 -34.75 0.06 -0.25
N LEU A 138 -34.74 1.11 0.58
CA LEU A 138 -34.77 1.01 2.03
C LEU A 138 -36.12 0.47 2.53
N LEU A 139 -37.22 1.06 2.07
CA LEU A 139 -38.58 0.60 2.38
C LEU A 139 -38.76 -0.88 2.04
N ASN A 140 -38.36 -1.30 0.85
CA ASN A 140 -38.44 -2.71 0.44
C ASN A 140 -37.59 -3.64 1.30
N ARG A 141 -36.50 -3.15 1.94
CA ARG A 141 -35.70 -3.97 2.86
C ARG A 141 -36.38 -4.13 4.21
N GLU A 142 -36.96 -3.05 4.73
CA GLU A 142 -37.72 -3.06 5.98
C GLU A 142 -38.95 -3.95 5.85
N LEU A 143 -39.71 -3.83 4.77
CA LEU A 143 -40.85 -4.70 4.48
C LEU A 143 -40.47 -6.19 4.50
N ARG A 144 -39.39 -6.57 3.80
CA ARG A 144 -38.89 -7.96 3.82
C ARG A 144 -38.42 -8.42 5.20
N GLN A 145 -37.92 -7.52 6.04
CA GLN A 145 -37.53 -7.87 7.41
C GLN A 145 -38.76 -8.13 8.27
N MET A 146 -39.81 -7.31 8.11
CA MET A 146 -41.09 -7.51 8.79
C MET A 146 -41.75 -8.82 8.38
N GLU A 147 -41.75 -9.16 7.08
CA GLU A 147 -42.28 -10.43 6.55
C GLU A 147 -41.56 -11.66 7.10
N GLN A 148 -40.26 -11.57 7.40
CA GLN A 148 -39.48 -12.67 7.97
C GLN A 148 -39.68 -12.84 9.48
N GLN A 149 -40.33 -11.88 10.13
CA GLN A 149 -40.58 -11.84 11.57
C GLN A 149 -42.04 -12.16 11.93
N ALA A 150 -42.93 -12.24 10.94
CA ALA A 150 -44.33 -12.64 11.07
C ALA A 150 -44.49 -14.16 10.87
#